data_AF-A0A820GFK8-F1
#
_entry.id   AF-A0A820GFK8-F1
#
_cell.length_a   1.000
_cell.length_b   1.000
_cell.length_c   1.000
_cell.angle_alpha   90.00
_cell.angle_beta   90.00
_cell.angle_gamma   90.00
#
_symmetry.space_group_name_H-M   'P 1'
#
loop_
_entity.id
_entity.type
_entity.pdbx_description
1 polymer ?
#
loop_
_entity_poly.entity_id
_entity_poly.type
_entity_poly.pdbx_seq_one_letter_code
_entity_poly.pdbx_strand_id
1 'polypeptide(L)'
;ESDVARRQQFTTLSAAFEQSAVTCLREILDEIRLDSSPPSQGGNVHPLTSHILAFMEGLLAYEDTATIIASLYVEQEQNIDTFIPSSNDKGLYDLGTYFAQLVRWLHTNLSKKTDSYMSRQDPTLRSIFLLNNVNYLLKRLDNSPILTIIHRCQSDLKLKYEEDFQASLKDYTRCYTPLIIAIQQMLEYDNGNRLSDGK
;
A
#
# COMPACT_ATOMS: atom_id res chain seq x y z
N GLU A 1 -47.76 -5.87 -20.75
CA GLU A 1 -46.79 -6.97 -20.94
C GLU A 1 -45.40 -6.53 -21.38
N SER A 2 -45.24 -5.84 -22.52
CA SER A 2 -43.92 -5.44 -23.05
C SER A 2 -43.06 -4.54 -22.13
N ASP A 3 -43.68 -3.65 -21.33
CA ASP A 3 -42.94 -2.77 -20.40
C ASP A 3 -42.42 -3.53 -19.16
N VAL A 4 -43.20 -4.49 -18.65
CA VAL A 4 -42.81 -5.31 -17.50
C VAL A 4 -41.64 -6.23 -17.86
N ALA A 5 -41.68 -6.85 -19.04
CA ALA A 5 -40.59 -7.69 -19.53
C ALA A 5 -39.28 -6.89 -19.72
N ARG A 6 -39.36 -5.65 -20.25
CA ARG A 6 -38.19 -4.78 -20.40
C ARG A 6 -37.58 -4.35 -19.07
N ARG A 7 -38.42 -4.01 -18.07
CA ARG A 7 -37.93 -3.71 -16.71
C ARG A 7 -37.24 -4.92 -16.10
N GLN A 8 -37.81 -6.11 -16.27
CA GLN A 8 -37.20 -7.34 -15.75
C GLN A 8 -35.84 -7.63 -16.41
N GLN A 9 -35.72 -7.48 -17.73
CA GLN A 9 -34.45 -7.62 -18.44
C GLN A 9 -33.39 -6.62 -17.95
N PHE A 10 -33.78 -5.36 -17.74
CA PHE A 10 -32.88 -4.34 -17.21
C PHE A 10 -32.39 -4.70 -15.80
N THR A 11 -33.29 -5.14 -14.91
CA THR A 11 -32.93 -5.59 -13.56
C THR A 11 -31.95 -6.77 -13.59
N THR A 12 -32.17 -7.76 -14.46
CA THR A 12 -31.24 -8.88 -14.64
C THR A 12 -29.86 -8.40 -15.11
N LEU A 13 -29.83 -7.47 -16.07
CA LEU A 13 -28.57 -6.94 -16.59
C LEU A 13 -27.81 -6.13 -15.52
N SER A 14 -28.52 -5.32 -14.71
CA SER A 14 -27.93 -4.57 -13.59
C SER A 14 -27.29 -5.51 -12.56
N ALA A 15 -28.03 -6.55 -12.15
CA ALA A 15 -27.52 -7.53 -11.19
C ALA A 15 -26.29 -8.29 -11.74
N ALA A 16 -26.29 -8.62 -13.04
CA ALA A 16 -25.13 -9.24 -13.68
C ALA A 16 -23.91 -8.30 -13.73
N PHE A 17 -24.12 -7.01 -14.02
CA PHE A 17 -23.07 -6.00 -13.98
C PHE A 17 -22.51 -5.83 -12.56
N GLU A 18 -23.37 -5.66 -11.57
CA GLU A 18 -23.00 -5.53 -10.15
C GLU A 18 -22.16 -6.72 -9.70
N GLN A 19 -22.60 -7.95 -10.00
CA GLN A 19 -21.86 -9.15 -9.65
C GLN A 19 -20.49 -9.20 -10.36
N SER A 20 -20.43 -8.83 -11.64
CA SER A 20 -19.17 -8.78 -12.38
C SER A 20 -18.21 -7.73 -11.80
N ALA A 21 -18.73 -6.57 -11.40
CA ALA A 21 -17.93 -5.51 -10.81
C ALA A 21 -17.38 -5.91 -9.43
N VAL A 22 -18.20 -6.55 -8.59
CA VAL A 22 -17.75 -7.10 -7.30
C VAL A 22 -16.68 -8.19 -7.50
N THR A 23 -16.86 -9.08 -8.48
CA THR A 23 -15.83 -10.07 -8.84
C THR A 23 -14.53 -9.40 -9.27
N CYS A 24 -14.59 -8.35 -10.09
CA CYS A 24 -13.42 -7.58 -10.48
C CYS A 24 -12.68 -6.98 -9.25
N LEU A 25 -13.42 -6.43 -8.28
CA LEU A 25 -12.80 -5.92 -7.05
C LEU A 25 -12.03 -7.01 -6.27
N ARG A 26 -12.55 -8.25 -6.24
CA ARG A 26 -11.86 -9.41 -5.64
C ARG A 26 -10.62 -9.80 -6.43
N GLU A 27 -10.73 -9.87 -7.75
CA GLU A 27 -9.63 -10.22 -8.63
C GLU A 27 -8.45 -9.26 -8.48
N ILE A 28 -8.70 -7.95 -8.32
CA ILE A 28 -7.63 -6.98 -8.05
C ILE A 28 -6.95 -7.24 -6.70
N LEU A 29 -7.69 -7.61 -5.65
CA LEU A 29 -7.08 -7.97 -4.37
C LEU A 29 -6.22 -9.23 -4.49
N ASP A 30 -6.70 -10.23 -5.23
CA ASP A 30 -5.95 -11.47 -5.47
C ASP A 30 -4.74 -11.23 -6.37
N GLU A 31 -4.83 -10.35 -7.36
CA GLU A 31 -3.69 -9.91 -8.18
C GLU A 31 -2.56 -9.38 -7.29
N ILE A 32 -2.88 -8.49 -6.34
CA ILE A 32 -1.88 -7.99 -5.38
C ILE A 32 -1.28 -9.11 -4.55
N ARG A 33 -2.09 -10.06 -4.09
CA ARG A 33 -1.64 -11.13 -3.19
C ARG A 33 -0.79 -12.17 -3.89
N LEU A 34 -1.12 -12.47 -5.15
CA LEU A 34 -0.51 -13.50 -5.97
C LEU A 34 0.62 -12.96 -6.87
N ASP A 35 0.78 -11.64 -6.96
CA ASP A 35 1.88 -11.04 -7.72
C ASP A 35 3.24 -11.53 -7.22
N SER A 36 3.89 -12.31 -8.08
CA SER A 36 5.19 -12.93 -7.88
C SER A 36 6.29 -12.29 -8.72
N SER A 37 5.98 -11.18 -9.40
CA SER A 37 6.97 -10.45 -10.19
C SER A 37 8.16 -10.02 -9.31
N PRO A 38 9.40 -10.10 -9.84
CA PRO A 38 10.59 -9.85 -9.05
C PRO A 38 10.69 -8.35 -8.70
N PRO A 39 11.19 -8.00 -7.51
CA PRO A 39 11.42 -6.60 -7.20
C PRO A 39 12.56 -6.02 -8.05
N SER A 40 12.55 -4.70 -8.21
CA SER A 40 13.48 -4.00 -9.10
C SER A 40 14.93 -4.12 -8.61
N GLN A 41 15.89 -4.40 -9.49
CA GLN A 41 17.28 -4.63 -9.04
C GLN A 41 17.91 -3.47 -8.25
N GLY A 42 17.42 -2.24 -8.44
CA GLY A 42 17.91 -1.04 -7.75
C GLY A 42 17.02 -0.55 -6.60
N GLY A 43 16.01 -1.33 -6.17
CA GLY A 43 15.11 -0.90 -5.10
C GLY A 43 14.16 0.24 -5.48
N ASN A 44 13.94 0.49 -6.77
CA ASN A 44 12.95 1.43 -7.29
C ASN A 44 11.51 1.01 -6.94
N VAL A 45 10.58 1.95 -7.08
CA VAL A 45 9.13 1.71 -6.97
C VAL A 45 8.72 0.55 -7.86
N HIS A 46 7.95 -0.38 -7.29
CA HIS A 46 7.45 -1.55 -7.98
C HIS A 46 6.25 -1.17 -8.87
N PRO A 47 6.12 -1.71 -10.09
CA PRO A 47 4.98 -1.40 -10.97
C PRO A 47 3.61 -1.66 -10.34
N LEU A 48 3.51 -2.71 -9.52
CA LEU A 48 2.31 -3.02 -8.74
C LEU A 48 1.85 -1.83 -7.90
N THR A 49 2.78 -1.11 -7.26
CA THR A 49 2.47 0.06 -6.43
C THR A 49 1.78 1.15 -7.24
N SER A 50 2.35 1.51 -8.40
CA SER A 50 1.74 2.51 -9.30
C SER A 50 0.43 2.03 -9.91
N HIS A 51 0.32 0.74 -10.23
CA HIS A 51 -0.89 0.15 -10.82
C HIS A 51 -2.08 0.24 -9.86
N ILE A 52 -1.91 -0.16 -8.60
CA ILE A 52 -2.98 -0.14 -7.59
C ILE A 52 -3.39 1.30 -7.24
N LEU A 53 -2.44 2.23 -7.18
CA LEU A 53 -2.76 3.64 -6.98
C LEU A 53 -3.57 4.21 -8.13
N ALA A 54 -3.18 3.93 -9.38
CA ALA A 54 -3.92 4.37 -10.56
C ALA A 54 -5.33 3.73 -10.62
N PHE A 55 -5.46 2.47 -10.20
CA PHE A 55 -6.76 1.80 -10.08
C PHE A 55 -7.68 2.49 -9.05
N MET A 56 -7.17 2.78 -7.85
CA MET A 56 -7.95 3.50 -6.82
C MET A 56 -8.37 4.90 -7.31
N GLU A 57 -7.46 5.64 -7.96
CA GLU A 57 -7.77 6.94 -8.55
C GLU A 57 -8.79 6.83 -9.69
N GLY A 58 -8.72 5.77 -10.50
CA GLY A 58 -9.69 5.49 -11.56
C GLY A 58 -11.09 5.22 -11.04
N LEU A 59 -11.22 4.53 -9.89
CA LEU A 59 -12.52 4.30 -9.24
C LEU A 59 -13.17 5.61 -8.77
N LEU A 60 -12.38 6.60 -8.36
CA LEU A 60 -12.89 7.90 -7.94
C LEU A 60 -13.55 8.71 -9.06
N ALA A 61 -13.23 8.43 -10.33
CA ALA A 61 -13.93 9.03 -11.46
C ALA A 61 -15.42 8.60 -11.53
N TYR A 62 -15.78 7.51 -10.83
CA TYR A 62 -17.11 6.94 -10.79
C TYR A 62 -17.59 6.74 -9.35
N GLU A 63 -17.34 7.70 -8.45
CA GLU A 63 -17.57 7.60 -7.00
C GLU A 63 -18.94 7.02 -6.62
N ASP A 64 -20.03 7.52 -7.20
CA ASP A 64 -21.39 7.03 -6.91
C ASP A 64 -21.54 5.53 -7.22
N THR A 65 -20.97 5.06 -8.32
CA THR A 65 -21.00 3.65 -8.68
C THR A 65 -20.02 2.84 -7.84
N ALA A 66 -18.82 3.37 -7.61
CA ALA A 66 -17.77 2.72 -6.83
C ALA A 66 -18.20 2.45 -5.39
N THR A 67 -18.92 3.39 -4.76
CA THR A 67 -19.47 3.23 -3.41
C THR A 67 -20.54 2.14 -3.34
N ILE A 68 -21.44 2.06 -4.33
CA ILE A 68 -22.44 0.99 -4.43
C ILE A 68 -21.76 -0.38 -4.58
N ILE A 69 -20.83 -0.51 -5.52
CA ILE A 69 -20.11 -1.77 -5.76
C ILE A 69 -19.26 -2.15 -4.54
N ALA A 70 -18.61 -1.18 -3.87
CA ALA A 70 -17.85 -1.43 -2.65
C ALA A 70 -18.75 -1.92 -1.50
N SER A 71 -19.94 -1.34 -1.33
CA SER A 71 -20.92 -1.83 -0.37
C SER A 71 -21.36 -3.27 -0.65
N LEU A 72 -21.67 -3.59 -1.90
CA LEU A 72 -22.00 -4.97 -2.30
C LEU A 72 -20.82 -5.93 -2.05
N TYR A 73 -19.59 -5.49 -2.31
CA TYR A 73 -18.39 -6.25 -2.02
C TYR A 73 -18.26 -6.53 -0.52
N VAL A 74 -18.37 -5.49 0.33
CA VAL A 74 -18.26 -5.62 1.79
C VAL A 74 -19.35 -6.52 2.36
N GLU A 75 -20.59 -6.38 1.89
CA GLU A 75 -21.72 -7.22 2.34
C GLU A 75 -21.55 -8.71 2.00
N GLN A 76 -20.86 -9.01 0.90
CA GLN A 76 -20.58 -10.39 0.50
C GLN A 76 -19.35 -11.00 1.19
N GLU A 77 -18.49 -10.18 1.81
CA GLU A 77 -17.21 -10.63 2.35
C GLU A 77 -17.29 -10.87 3.86
N GLN A 78 -17.25 -12.15 4.27
CA GLN A 78 -17.50 -12.53 5.68
C GLN A 78 -16.39 -12.16 6.67
N ASN A 79 -15.23 -11.72 6.18
CA ASN A 79 -14.05 -11.43 7.00
C ASN A 79 -13.83 -9.92 7.25
N ILE A 80 -14.78 -9.08 6.84
CA ILE A 80 -14.72 -7.64 7.07
C ILE A 80 -15.59 -7.33 8.28
N ASP A 81 -14.98 -6.80 9.35
CA ASP A 81 -15.74 -6.29 10.50
C ASP A 81 -16.60 -5.11 10.04
N THR A 82 -17.88 -5.39 9.80
CA THR A 82 -18.87 -4.37 9.42
C THR A 82 -19.23 -3.54 10.65
N PHE A 83 -18.52 -2.44 10.85
CA PHE A 83 -19.08 -1.30 11.57
C PHE A 83 -20.31 -0.80 10.79
N ILE A 84 -21.37 -0.39 11.48
CA ILE A 84 -22.56 0.18 10.86
C ILE A 84 -22.48 1.70 11.01
N PRO A 85 -21.87 2.43 10.05
CA PRO A 85 -21.91 3.87 10.04
C PRO A 85 -23.34 4.38 9.80
N SER A 86 -23.57 5.67 10.05
CA SER A 86 -24.82 6.34 9.67
C SER A 86 -25.11 6.09 8.18
N SER A 87 -26.38 5.83 7.83
CA SER A 87 -26.77 5.34 6.50
C SER A 87 -26.26 6.20 5.33
N ASN A 88 -26.10 7.51 5.55
CA ASN A 88 -25.66 8.46 4.53
C ASN A 88 -24.15 8.39 4.22
N ASP A 89 -23.33 7.78 5.10
CA ASP A 89 -21.88 7.64 4.91
C ASP A 89 -21.44 6.20 4.61
N LYS A 90 -22.37 5.23 4.60
CA LYS A 90 -22.05 3.80 4.42
C LYS A 90 -21.26 3.51 3.15
N GLY A 91 -21.68 4.05 2.01
CA GLY A 91 -21.00 3.79 0.74
C GLY A 91 -19.53 4.25 0.71
N LEU A 92 -19.25 5.45 1.25
CA LEU A 92 -17.89 5.96 1.37
C LEU A 92 -17.07 5.21 2.43
N TYR A 93 -17.70 4.77 3.51
CA TYR A 93 -17.07 3.91 4.50
C TYR A 93 -16.65 2.56 3.90
N ASP A 94 -17.53 1.92 3.12
CA ASP A 94 -17.26 0.63 2.47
C ASP A 94 -16.18 0.77 1.39
N LEU A 95 -16.21 1.86 0.61
CA LEU A 95 -15.15 2.18 -0.35
C LEU A 95 -13.81 2.42 0.34
N GLY A 96 -13.81 3.15 1.45
CA GLY A 96 -12.61 3.36 2.29
C GLY A 96 -12.07 2.04 2.83
N THR A 97 -12.97 1.14 3.25
CA THR A 97 -12.61 -0.19 3.75
C THR A 97 -11.94 -1.02 2.66
N TYR A 98 -12.47 -0.98 1.43
CA TYR A 98 -11.85 -1.63 0.27
C TYR A 98 -10.47 -1.04 -0.07
N PHE A 99 -10.33 0.28 -0.11
CA PHE A 99 -9.04 0.94 -0.34
C PHE A 99 -8.00 0.62 0.74
N ALA A 100 -8.40 0.62 2.01
CA ALA A 100 -7.52 0.21 3.11
C ALA A 100 -7.01 -1.23 2.94
N GLN A 101 -7.85 -2.15 2.44
CA GLN A 101 -7.44 -3.51 2.12
C GLN A 101 -6.45 -3.57 0.96
N LEU A 102 -6.66 -2.83 -0.12
CA LEU A 102 -5.71 -2.75 -1.25
C LEU A 102 -4.33 -2.30 -0.77
N VAL A 103 -4.30 -1.21 0.01
CA VAL A 103 -3.05 -0.66 0.56
C VAL A 103 -2.37 -1.67 1.49
N ARG A 104 -3.12 -2.34 2.37
CA ARG A 104 -2.61 -3.38 3.28
C ARG A 104 -2.01 -4.58 2.53
N TRP A 105 -2.72 -5.10 1.53
CA TRP A 105 -2.22 -6.22 0.74
C TRP A 105 -1.01 -5.83 -0.09
N LEU A 106 -1.00 -4.61 -0.64
CA LEU A 106 0.13 -4.08 -1.39
C LEU A 106 1.38 -4.02 -0.49
N HIS A 107 1.27 -3.41 0.69
CA HIS A 107 2.39 -3.36 1.62
C HIS A 107 2.86 -4.74 2.07
N THR A 108 1.93 -5.65 2.35
CA THR A 108 2.23 -7.04 2.73
C THR A 108 2.99 -7.77 1.62
N ASN A 109 2.55 -7.61 0.37
CA ASN A 109 3.22 -8.22 -0.79
C ASN A 109 4.63 -7.62 -0.97
N LEU A 110 4.76 -6.30 -0.98
CA LEU A 110 6.06 -5.62 -1.12
C LEU A 110 7.04 -6.03 -0.02
N SER A 111 6.56 -6.18 1.21
CA SER A 111 7.35 -6.67 2.35
C SER A 111 7.88 -8.08 2.07
N LYS A 112 7.04 -9.01 1.61
CA LYS A 112 7.48 -10.37 1.22
C LYS A 112 8.48 -10.35 0.07
N LYS A 113 8.33 -9.47 -0.91
CA LYS A 113 9.31 -9.35 -2.01
C LYS A 113 10.70 -8.99 -1.50
N THR A 114 10.82 -8.32 -0.34
CA THR A 114 12.14 -7.99 0.21
C THR A 114 12.96 -9.20 0.62
N ASP A 115 12.34 -10.35 0.86
CA ASP A 115 13.05 -11.60 1.20
C ASP A 115 13.98 -12.03 0.05
N SER A 116 13.64 -11.69 -1.19
CA SER A 116 14.51 -11.93 -2.34
C SER A 116 15.84 -11.16 -2.27
N TYR A 117 15.89 -9.99 -1.62
CA TYR A 117 17.14 -9.27 -1.36
C TYR A 117 17.92 -9.87 -0.19
N MET A 118 17.24 -10.46 0.80
CA MET A 118 17.93 -11.19 1.88
C MET A 118 18.75 -12.36 1.33
N SER A 119 18.24 -13.06 0.31
CA SER A 119 19.00 -14.12 -0.38
C SER A 119 20.30 -13.62 -1.04
N ARG A 120 20.41 -12.31 -1.30
CA ARG A 120 21.58 -11.66 -1.91
C ARG A 120 22.50 -10.99 -0.89
N GLN A 121 22.23 -11.12 0.41
CA GLN A 121 22.96 -10.47 1.52
C GLN A 121 23.07 -8.94 1.39
N ASP A 122 22.08 -8.28 0.78
CA ASP A 122 22.03 -6.82 0.68
C ASP A 122 20.89 -6.24 1.53
N PRO A 123 21.11 -6.05 2.85
CA PRO A 123 20.09 -5.48 3.74
C PRO A 123 19.76 -4.03 3.39
N THR A 124 20.69 -3.29 2.78
CA THR A 124 20.50 -1.89 2.36
C THR A 124 19.42 -1.80 1.30
N LEU A 125 19.49 -2.66 0.29
CA LEU A 125 18.59 -2.63 -0.85
C LEU A 125 17.15 -3.00 -0.47
N ARG A 126 16.99 -3.89 0.52
CA ARG A 126 15.69 -4.17 1.15
C ARG A 126 15.07 -2.91 1.74
N SER A 127 15.82 -2.17 2.55
CA SER A 127 15.34 -0.94 3.18
C SER A 127 15.04 0.15 2.15
N ILE A 128 15.88 0.33 1.12
CA ILE A 128 15.64 1.27 0.03
C ILE A 128 14.35 0.93 -0.74
N PHE A 129 14.15 -0.36 -1.07
CA PHE A 129 12.96 -0.79 -1.80
C PHE A 129 11.68 -0.46 -1.05
N LEU A 130 11.60 -0.78 0.24
CA LEU A 130 10.43 -0.44 1.05
C LEU A 130 10.28 1.07 1.20
N LEU A 131 11.36 1.79 1.47
CA LEU A 131 11.36 3.24 1.60
C LEU A 131 10.78 3.91 0.35
N ASN A 132 11.24 3.52 -0.83
CA ASN A 132 10.78 4.09 -2.09
C ASN A 132 9.30 3.81 -2.36
N ASN A 133 8.85 2.58 -2.13
CA ASN A 133 7.45 2.21 -2.36
C ASN A 133 6.50 2.85 -1.35
N VAL A 134 6.84 2.83 -0.05
CA VAL A 134 6.02 3.44 1.01
C VAL A 134 5.97 4.96 0.85
N ASN A 135 7.10 5.61 0.53
CA ASN A 135 7.12 7.04 0.24
C ASN A 135 6.27 7.40 -0.99
N TYR A 136 6.35 6.61 -2.06
CA TYR A 136 5.53 6.82 -3.25
C TYR A 136 4.04 6.68 -2.94
N LEU A 137 3.67 5.64 -2.19
CA LEU A 137 2.32 5.41 -1.67
C LEU A 137 1.83 6.62 -0.86
N LEU A 138 2.54 7.01 0.20
CA LEU A 138 2.17 8.13 1.07
C LEU A 138 2.00 9.44 0.29
N LYS A 139 2.94 9.76 -0.60
CA LYS A 139 2.84 10.96 -1.45
C LYS A 139 1.62 10.93 -2.37
N ARG A 140 1.25 9.76 -2.91
CA ARG A 140 0.06 9.64 -3.78
C ARG A 140 -1.23 9.70 -2.99
N LEU A 141 -1.26 9.11 -1.80
CA LEU A 141 -2.39 9.23 -0.87
C LEU A 141 -2.61 10.67 -0.43
N ASP A 142 -1.54 11.43 -0.14
CA ASP A 142 -1.64 12.84 0.27
C ASP A 142 -2.13 13.78 -0.83
N ASN A 143 -1.87 13.43 -2.10
CA ASN A 143 -2.27 14.23 -3.26
C ASN A 143 -3.62 13.81 -3.86
N SER A 144 -4.38 12.93 -3.19
CA SER A 144 -5.67 12.42 -3.67
C SER A 144 -6.71 12.37 -2.55
N PRO A 145 -8.02 12.35 -2.85
CA PRO A 145 -9.06 12.22 -1.82
C PRO A 145 -9.11 10.79 -1.24
N ILE A 146 -8.30 9.86 -1.74
CA ILE A 146 -8.23 8.46 -1.27
C ILE A 146 -7.98 8.42 0.23
N LEU A 147 -7.03 9.22 0.73
CA LEU A 147 -6.72 9.22 2.16
C LEU A 147 -7.90 9.69 3.00
N THR A 148 -8.60 10.72 2.56
CA THR A 148 -9.81 11.23 3.24
C THR A 148 -10.90 10.16 3.30
N ILE A 149 -11.07 9.38 2.24
CA ILE A 149 -12.06 8.28 2.19
C ILE A 149 -11.63 7.15 3.13
N ILE A 150 -10.35 6.74 3.10
CA ILE A 150 -9.81 5.72 4.02
C ILE A 150 -9.98 6.14 5.49
N HIS A 151 -9.74 7.41 5.83
CA HIS A 151 -9.87 7.90 7.21
C HIS A 151 -11.29 7.78 7.79
N ARG A 152 -12.32 7.55 6.95
CA ARG A 152 -13.68 7.28 7.43
C ARG A 152 -13.81 5.92 8.11
N CYS A 153 -12.99 4.94 7.73
CA CYS A 153 -12.98 3.60 8.33
C CYS A 153 -11.71 3.32 9.15
N GLN A 154 -10.58 3.94 8.79
CA GLN A 154 -9.29 3.70 9.41
C GLN A 154 -8.46 4.99 9.45
N SER A 155 -8.55 5.73 10.54
CA SER A 155 -7.88 7.04 10.70
C SER A 155 -6.38 6.94 11.01
N ASP A 156 -5.89 5.80 11.47
CA ASP A 156 -4.49 5.56 11.83
C ASP A 156 -3.64 5.03 10.67
N LEU A 157 -4.25 4.77 9.51
CA LEU A 157 -3.58 4.13 8.37
C LEU A 157 -2.33 4.90 7.93
N LYS A 158 -2.42 6.23 7.80
CA LYS A 158 -1.28 7.06 7.42
C LYS A 158 -0.15 6.98 8.45
N LEU A 159 -0.49 7.09 9.74
CA LEU A 159 0.50 7.05 10.82
C LEU A 159 1.29 5.74 10.79
N LYS A 160 0.60 4.61 10.61
CA LYS A 160 1.23 3.29 10.52
C LYS A 160 2.25 3.21 9.38
N TYR A 161 1.92 3.70 8.19
CA TYR A 161 2.85 3.68 7.06
C TYR A 161 3.98 4.70 7.20
N GLU A 162 3.74 5.81 7.91
CA GLU A 162 4.80 6.75 8.27
C GLU A 162 5.79 6.12 9.26
N GLU A 163 5.31 5.33 10.23
CA GLU A 163 6.15 4.55 11.14
C GLU A 163 6.97 3.49 10.39
N ASP A 164 6.36 2.77 9.44
CA ASP A 164 7.06 1.81 8.57
C ASP A 164 8.12 2.50 7.69
N PHE A 165 7.83 3.71 7.19
CA PHE A 165 8.80 4.55 6.48
C PHE A 165 9.98 4.91 7.38
N GLN A 166 9.73 5.38 8.61
CA GLN A 166 10.78 5.75 9.55
C GLN A 166 11.63 4.53 9.97
N ALA A 167 11.01 3.38 10.17
CA ALA A 167 11.72 2.13 10.45
C ALA A 167 12.64 1.73 9.29
N SER A 168 12.13 1.78 8.05
CA SER A 168 12.92 1.50 6.84
C SER A 168 14.06 2.49 6.65
N LEU A 169 13.82 3.79 6.93
CA LEU A 169 14.84 4.84 6.87
C LEU A 169 15.95 4.58 7.91
N LYS A 170 15.57 4.25 9.14
CA LYS A 170 16.53 3.91 10.21
C LYS A 170 17.40 2.73 9.82
N ASP A 171 16.79 1.65 9.30
CA ASP A 171 17.54 0.48 8.85
C ASP A 171 18.51 0.82 7.71
N TYR A 172 18.07 1.64 6.74
CA TYR A 172 18.92 2.14 5.67
C TYR A 172 20.12 2.95 6.19
N THR A 173 19.90 3.87 7.14
CA THR A 173 20.99 4.69 7.69
C THR A 173 22.06 3.88 8.44
N ARG A 174 21.68 2.70 8.95
CA ARG A 174 22.60 1.79 9.64
C ARG A 174 23.69 1.24 8.72
N CYS A 175 23.49 1.27 7.41
CA CYS A 175 24.48 0.79 6.44
C CYS A 175 25.78 1.62 6.47
N TYR A 176 25.73 2.86 6.95
CA TYR A 176 26.92 3.71 7.12
C TYR A 176 27.64 3.49 8.46
N THR A 177 27.04 2.76 9.42
CA THR A 177 27.62 2.56 10.76
C THR A 177 29.04 1.96 10.72
N PRO A 178 29.34 0.91 9.92
CA PRO A 178 30.69 0.36 9.86
C PRO A 178 31.73 1.38 9.37
N LEU A 179 31.35 2.21 8.38
CA LEU A 179 32.22 3.25 7.83
C LEU A 179 32.46 4.37 8.84
N ILE A 180 31.43 4.80 9.56
CA ILE A 180 31.55 5.80 10.63
C ILE A 180 32.50 5.30 11.72
N ILE A 181 32.35 4.04 12.15
CA ILE A 181 33.23 3.42 13.16
C ILE A 181 34.68 3.37 12.66
N ALA A 182 34.91 2.98 11.40
CA ALA A 182 36.25 2.92 10.82
C ALA A 182 36.91 4.32 10.79
N ILE A 183 36.16 5.36 10.42
CA ILE A 183 36.66 6.74 10.43
C ILE A 183 36.98 7.21 11.85
N GLN A 184 36.12 6.90 12.83
CA GLN A 184 36.37 7.25 14.23
C GLN A 184 37.64 6.57 14.76
N GLN A 185 37.83 5.28 14.48
CA GLN A 185 39.04 4.54 14.88
C GLN A 185 40.30 5.11 14.23
N MET A 186 40.25 5.50 12.96
CA MET A 186 41.38 6.14 12.27
C MET A 186 41.74 7.49 12.89
N LEU A 187 40.75 8.30 13.27
CA LEU A 187 40.97 9.59 13.93
C LEU A 187 41.54 9.44 15.35
N GLU A 188 41.08 8.43 16.10
CA GLU A 188 41.62 8.12 17.43
C GLU A 188 43.08 7.64 17.37
N TYR A 189 43.42 6.81 16.38
CA TYR A 189 44.79 6.36 16.14
C TYR A 189 45.75 7.50 15.80
N ASP A 190 45.37 8.42 14.90
CA ASP A 190 46.21 9.56 14.51
C ASP A 190 46.46 10.53 15.67
N ASN A 191 45.43 10.80 16.49
CA ASN A 191 45.58 11.62 17.70
C ASN A 191 46.48 10.95 18.74
N GLY A 192 46.41 9.61 18.87
CA GLY A 192 47.29 8.85 19.76
C GLY A 192 48.77 8.93 19.36
N ASN A 193 49.08 8.79 18.06
CA ASN A 193 50.45 8.87 17.55
C ASN A 193 51.04 10.28 17.64
N ARG A 194 50.25 11.32 17.41
CA ARG A 194 50.70 12.72 17.55
C ARG A 194 51.10 13.08 18.99
N LEU A 195 50.51 12.42 19.99
CA LEU A 195 50.85 12.61 21.40
C LEU A 195 52.10 11.81 21.82
N SER A 196 52.44 10.72 21.12
CA SER A 196 53.64 9.92 21.39
C SER A 196 54.90 10.46 20.72
N ASP A 197 54.79 11.06 19.53
CA ASP A 197 55.94 11.63 18.79
C ASP A 197 56.39 13.02 19.31
N GLY A 198 55.62 13.62 20.22
CA GLY A 198 55.91 14.91 20.84
C GLY A 198 56.69 14.85 22.17
N LYS A 199 57.27 13.69 22.53
CA LYS A 199 58.07 13.49 23.76
C LYS A 199 59.55 13.26 23.46
#